data_AF-A0A1R1PGU4-F1
#
_entry.id   AF-A0A1R1PGU4-F1
#
_cell.length_a   1.000
_cell.length_b   1.000
_cell.length_c   1.000
_cell.angle_alpha   90.00
_cell.angle_beta   90.00
_cell.angle_gamma   90.00
#
_symmetry.space_group_name_H-M   'P 1'
#
loop_
_entity.id
_entity.type
_entity.pdbx_description
1 polymer ?
#
loop_
_entity_poly.entity_id
_entity_poly.type
_entity_poly.pdbx_seq_one_letter_code
_entity_poly.pdbx_strand_id
1 'polypeptide(L)'
;MEPFSPEQVEFLNKAAVTLPAVEEALQQLLIRVEKAESAIKEHPATVSKKIYDKVKADTTKSIQTILDSMKNLQSDIQNSNQLTQSAIQANQLEIQSLQDQLSTLRNEVILYITENRATKVASTSEPSIKVRHPDTFSGKPSACSNFFSQLALVFAASPDKFNTDSSKVLYAISYLSGTPFSYMEPYLMKANLPESDRPAILSNYNLFKETITRAFGDPNPIENADRAIRQLRQTTSVAAYATEFRRLQMLIDWNQPPLISQFLSGLKYNVSQELNRREPIEDIDTLISTAIQIDNRLFSHPQRRQPPVNPTATMPPKPTAYNPFASPVSAPSTTPPANSDGPQPMDLSTASSTRRPPLTPAQRAYRIENNLCLYCGGNDHFNINCPKKR
;
A
#
# COMPACT_ATOMS: atom_id res chain seq x y z
N MET A 1 16.17 7.97 50.63
CA MET A 1 16.53 8.31 52.03
C MET A 1 17.00 9.75 51.99
N GLU A 2 16.12 10.69 52.31
CA GLU A 2 16.51 12.09 52.43
C GLU A 2 17.46 12.25 53.63
N PRO A 3 18.50 13.08 53.51
CA PRO A 3 19.38 13.40 54.63
C PRO A 3 18.60 14.15 55.72
N PHE A 4 18.91 13.85 56.98
CA PHE A 4 18.32 14.52 58.15
C PHE A 4 18.35 16.04 57.98
N SER A 5 17.25 16.72 58.33
CA SER A 5 17.17 18.18 58.21
C SER A 5 18.20 18.84 59.14
N PRO A 6 18.67 20.06 58.84
CA PRO A 6 19.65 20.77 59.67
C PRO A 6 19.23 20.88 61.14
N GLU A 7 17.93 21.01 61.39
CA GLU A 7 17.34 21.08 62.73
C GLU A 7 17.34 19.72 63.44
N GLN A 8 17.14 18.62 62.71
CA GLN A 8 17.28 17.25 63.26
C GLN A 8 18.73 16.95 63.63
N VAL A 9 19.68 17.43 62.82
CA VAL A 9 21.12 17.33 63.13
C VAL A 9 21.47 18.19 64.34
N GLU A 10 20.93 19.40 64.47
CA GLU A 10 21.14 20.26 65.64
C GLU A 10 20.54 19.67 66.92
N PHE A 11 19.36 19.03 66.84
CA PHE A 11 18.76 18.31 67.96
C PHE A 11 19.60 17.09 68.37
N LEU A 12 20.04 16.26 67.42
CA LEU A 12 20.92 15.12 67.70
C LEU A 12 22.23 15.59 68.33
N ASN A 13 22.79 16.71 67.87
CA ASN A 13 23.98 17.31 68.45
C ASN A 13 23.74 17.85 69.87
N LYS A 14 22.61 18.51 70.15
CA LYS A 14 22.25 18.98 71.50
C LYS A 14 21.93 17.83 72.46
N ALA A 15 21.23 16.80 71.99
CA ALA A 15 20.98 15.58 72.75
C ALA A 15 22.29 14.83 73.07
N ALA A 16 23.21 14.75 72.11
CA ALA A 16 24.53 14.17 72.29
C ALA A 16 25.41 14.92 73.30
N VAL A 17 25.16 16.21 73.56
CA VAL A 17 25.88 17.01 74.56
C VAL A 17 25.24 16.92 75.95
N THR A 18 23.90 16.83 76.00
CA THR A 18 23.14 16.84 77.26
C THR A 18 23.07 15.47 77.94
N LEU A 19 23.00 14.36 77.19
CA LEU A 19 23.03 13.01 77.76
C LEU A 19 24.31 12.72 78.56
N PRO A 20 25.53 13.00 78.05
CA PRO A 20 26.76 12.81 78.80
C PRO A 20 26.86 13.68 80.05
N ALA A 21 26.32 14.91 80.01
CA ALA A 21 26.29 15.80 81.18
C ALA A 21 25.39 15.27 82.30
N VAL A 22 24.25 14.65 81.93
CA VAL A 22 23.36 13.97 82.90
C VAL A 22 24.04 12.71 83.45
N GLU A 23 24.73 11.94 82.61
CA GLU A 23 25.49 10.75 83.02
C GLU A 23 26.64 11.11 83.99
N GLU A 24 27.43 12.14 83.67
CA GLU A 24 28.51 12.62 84.52
C GLU A 24 27.99 13.15 85.86
N ALA A 25 26.86 13.87 85.87
CA ALA A 25 26.23 14.31 87.10
C ALA A 25 25.74 13.12 87.96
N LEU A 26 25.21 12.07 87.34
CA LEU A 26 24.79 10.85 88.03
C LEU A 26 26.00 10.10 88.63
N GLN A 27 27.09 9.98 87.86
CA GLN A 27 28.34 9.35 88.29
C GLN A 27 28.98 10.11 89.46
N GLN A 28 29.01 11.45 89.42
CA GLN A 28 29.52 12.25 90.53
C GLN A 28 28.67 12.13 91.80
N LEU A 29 27.36 11.95 91.66
CA LEU A 29 26.46 11.72 92.79
C LEU A 29 26.73 10.35 93.43
N LEU A 30 26.96 9.31 92.61
CA LEU A 30 27.31 7.96 93.06
C LEU A 30 28.62 7.95 93.88
N ILE A 31 29.68 8.57 93.35
CA ILE A 31 30.99 8.67 94.01
C ILE A 31 30.88 9.40 95.37
N ARG A 32 30.02 10.42 95.45
CA ARG A 32 29.82 11.18 96.70
C ARG A 32 29.04 10.38 97.75
N VAL A 33 28.06 9.58 97.32
CA VAL A 33 27.32 8.66 98.22
C VAL A 33 28.27 7.59 98.77
N GLU A 34 29.11 6.98 97.94
CA GLU A 34 30.10 5.98 98.38
C GLU A 34 31.12 6.58 99.37
N LYS A 35 31.57 7.81 99.13
CA LYS A 35 32.49 8.52 100.03
C LYS A 35 31.84 8.87 101.37
N ALA A 36 30.56 9.26 101.36
CA ALA A 36 29.79 9.50 102.58
C ALA A 36 29.53 8.20 103.36
N GLU A 37 29.24 7.10 102.66
CA GLU A 37 29.03 5.79 103.27
C GLU A 37 30.32 5.25 103.92
N SER A 38 31.47 5.46 103.27
CA SER A 38 32.80 5.11 103.80
C SER A 38 33.14 5.92 105.06
N ALA A 39 32.83 7.22 105.07
CA ALA A 39 33.05 8.09 106.23
C ALA A 39 32.14 7.74 107.43
N ILE A 40 30.93 7.24 107.18
CA ILE A 40 30.01 6.76 108.23
C ILE A 40 30.50 5.44 108.83
N LYS A 41 31.12 4.55 108.02
CA LYS A 41 31.70 3.27 108.48
C LYS A 41 32.93 3.47 109.38
N GLU A 42 33.76 4.48 109.14
CA GLU A 42 34.99 4.69 109.92
C GLU A 42 34.75 5.33 111.29
N HIS A 43 33.83 6.29 111.44
CA HIS A 43 33.59 7.03 112.71
C HIS A 43 32.09 7.16 113.07
N PRO A 44 31.46 6.11 113.64
CA PRO A 44 30.01 6.06 113.86
C PRO A 44 29.48 7.01 114.96
N ALA A 45 30.31 7.40 115.94
CA ALA A 45 29.90 8.26 117.06
C ALA A 45 30.11 9.77 116.82
N THR A 46 30.70 10.16 115.69
CA THR A 46 31.07 11.55 115.37
C THR A 46 30.64 11.96 113.97
N VAL A 47 29.49 11.48 113.49
CA VAL A 47 28.85 12.06 112.30
C VAL A 47 28.35 13.46 112.69
N SER A 48 29.23 14.45 112.60
CA SER A 48 28.91 15.83 112.95
C SER A 48 27.77 16.29 112.05
N LYS A 49 26.64 16.71 112.64
CA LYS A 49 25.40 17.15 111.96
C LYS A 49 25.66 18.03 110.73
N LYS A 50 26.73 18.84 110.76
CA LYS A 50 27.22 19.66 109.63
C LYS A 50 27.59 18.88 108.36
N ILE A 51 28.20 17.69 108.47
CA ILE A 51 28.59 16.86 107.32
C ILE A 51 27.33 16.28 106.67
N TYR A 52 26.39 15.78 107.48
CA TYR A 52 25.10 15.28 107.00
C TYR A 52 24.29 16.38 106.32
N ASP A 53 24.19 17.56 106.91
CA ASP A 53 23.44 18.69 106.35
C ASP A 53 24.06 19.19 105.03
N LYS A 54 25.40 19.19 104.92
CA LYS A 54 26.09 19.59 103.69
C LYS A 54 25.91 18.58 102.57
N VAL A 55 26.09 17.29 102.86
CA VAL A 55 25.84 16.22 101.89
C VAL A 55 24.38 16.24 101.45
N LYS A 56 23.43 16.38 102.38
CA LYS A 56 22.00 16.49 102.06
C LYS A 56 21.71 17.69 101.15
N ALA A 57 22.24 18.88 101.45
CA ALA A 57 22.02 20.10 100.65
C ALA A 57 22.64 20.04 99.26
N ASP A 58 23.84 19.48 99.13
CA ASP A 58 24.51 19.33 97.83
C ASP A 58 23.84 18.24 96.98
N THR A 59 23.34 17.17 97.61
CA THR A 59 22.59 16.10 96.92
C THR A 59 21.24 16.62 96.42
N THR A 60 20.49 17.40 97.22
CA THR A 60 19.23 18.01 96.75
C THR A 60 19.44 19.02 95.63
N LYS A 61 20.51 19.82 95.67
CA LYS A 61 20.85 20.71 94.55
C LYS A 61 21.15 19.93 93.28
N SER A 62 21.94 18.86 93.37
CA SER A 62 22.28 18.04 92.21
C SER A 62 21.05 17.33 91.65
N ILE A 63 20.15 16.82 92.49
CA ILE A 63 18.86 16.24 92.06
C ILE A 63 17.99 17.31 91.38
N GLN A 64 17.95 18.54 91.91
CA GLN A 64 17.18 19.62 91.32
C GLN A 64 17.71 20.01 89.93
N THR A 65 19.03 20.11 89.77
CA THR A 65 19.65 20.37 88.46
C THR A 65 19.32 19.26 87.46
N ILE A 66 19.38 17.99 87.88
CA ILE A 66 18.99 16.84 87.03
C ILE A 66 17.52 16.94 86.63
N LEU A 67 16.62 17.25 87.58
CA LEU A 67 15.18 17.42 87.30
C LEU A 67 14.91 18.57 86.31
N ASP A 68 15.62 19.68 86.43
CA ASP A 68 15.47 20.82 85.54
C ASP A 68 16.01 20.50 84.13
N SER A 69 17.16 19.81 84.02
CA SER A 69 17.69 19.31 82.75
C SER A 69 16.76 18.30 82.08
N MET A 70 16.16 17.39 82.85
CA MET A 70 15.17 16.44 82.32
C MET A 70 13.91 17.13 81.79
N LYS A 71 13.42 18.17 82.48
CA LYS A 71 12.28 18.98 82.00
C LYS A 71 12.60 19.70 80.69
N ASN A 72 13.79 20.27 80.57
CA ASN A 72 14.22 20.94 79.33
C ASN A 72 14.32 19.94 78.17
N LEU A 73 14.92 18.76 78.40
CA LEU A 73 14.97 17.70 77.39
C LEU A 73 13.58 17.22 76.97
N GLN A 74 12.66 17.09 77.93
CA GLN A 74 11.29 16.71 77.62
C GLN A 74 10.57 17.76 76.76
N SER A 75 10.81 19.05 77.02
CA SER A 75 10.30 20.15 76.19
C SER A 75 10.91 20.11 74.78
N ASP A 76 12.21 19.88 74.65
CA ASP A 76 12.89 19.83 73.34
C ASP A 76 12.42 18.64 72.50
N ILE A 77 12.21 17.48 73.14
CA ILE A 77 11.62 16.29 72.49
C ILE A 77 10.20 16.60 72.01
N GLN A 78 9.38 17.29 72.80
CA GLN A 78 8.03 17.67 72.40
C GLN A 78 8.03 18.63 71.20
N ASN A 79 8.90 19.63 71.20
CA ASN A 79 9.04 20.59 70.10
C ASN A 79 9.53 19.90 68.81
N SER A 80 10.51 19.00 68.91
CA SER A 80 11.00 18.22 67.76
C SER A 80 9.94 17.28 67.19
N ASN A 81 9.17 16.63 68.06
CA ASN A 81 8.03 15.79 67.63
C ASN A 81 6.96 16.62 66.91
N GLN A 82 6.72 17.86 67.34
CA GLN A 82 5.76 18.75 66.68
C GLN A 82 6.27 19.22 65.30
N LEU A 83 7.56 19.57 65.19
CA LEU A 83 8.20 19.93 63.91
C LEU A 83 8.23 18.77 62.91
N THR A 84 8.51 17.56 63.38
CA THR A 84 8.47 16.37 62.52
C THR A 84 7.05 16.04 62.06
N GLN A 85 6.05 16.20 62.93
CA GLN A 85 4.64 16.03 62.53
C GLN A 85 4.19 17.06 61.50
N SER A 86 4.58 18.33 61.64
CA SER A 86 4.22 19.36 60.65
C SER A 86 4.90 19.12 59.31
N ALA A 87 6.17 18.68 59.29
CA ALA A 87 6.86 18.29 58.07
C ALA A 87 6.22 17.08 57.38
N ILE A 88 5.83 16.06 58.15
CA ILE A 88 5.11 14.88 57.62
C ILE A 88 3.78 15.32 56.99
N GLN A 89 3.04 16.22 57.66
CA GLN A 89 1.77 16.72 57.15
C GLN A 89 1.94 17.52 55.85
N ALA A 90 2.98 18.35 55.76
CA ALA A 90 3.29 19.11 54.54
C ALA A 90 3.60 18.16 53.36
N ASN A 91 4.47 17.17 53.58
CA ASN A 91 4.80 16.18 52.55
C ASN A 91 3.57 15.36 52.13
N GLN A 92 2.67 15.07 53.08
CA GLN A 92 1.45 14.34 52.79
C GLN A 92 0.48 15.15 51.90
N LEU A 93 0.39 16.47 52.10
CA LEU A 93 -0.37 17.36 51.21
C LEU A 93 0.24 17.43 49.81
N GLU A 94 1.56 17.46 49.69
CA GLU A 94 2.25 17.46 48.40
C GLU A 94 2.02 16.16 47.62
N ILE A 95 2.13 15.01 48.30
CA ILE A 95 1.81 13.71 47.69
C ILE A 95 0.37 13.68 47.21
N GLN A 96 -0.57 14.23 47.98
CA GLN A 96 -1.99 14.27 47.59
C GLN A 96 -2.18 15.11 46.32
N SER A 97 -1.53 16.28 46.23
CA SER A 97 -1.55 17.14 45.05
C SER A 97 -1.00 16.42 43.80
N LEU A 98 0.11 15.69 43.94
CA LEU A 98 0.69 14.91 42.84
C LEU A 98 -0.22 13.76 42.39
N GLN A 99 -0.90 13.09 43.33
CA GLN A 99 -1.87 12.05 43.01
C GLN A 99 -3.05 12.62 42.22
N ASP A 100 -3.54 13.81 42.59
CA ASP A 100 -4.61 14.49 41.88
C ASP A 100 -4.18 14.86 40.45
N GLN A 101 -2.95 15.37 40.26
CA GLN A 101 -2.39 15.64 38.93
C GLN A 101 -2.24 14.39 38.07
N LEU A 102 -1.83 13.25 38.64
CA LEU A 102 -1.78 11.99 37.90
C LEU A 102 -3.17 11.50 37.50
N SER A 103 -4.18 11.75 38.34
CA SER A 103 -5.56 11.38 38.04
C SER A 103 -6.13 12.20 36.89
N THR A 104 -5.85 13.52 36.84
CA THR A 104 -6.29 14.39 35.75
C THR A 104 -5.61 14.02 34.44
N LEU A 105 -4.29 13.81 34.46
CA LEU A 105 -3.54 13.41 33.28
C LEU A 105 -3.99 12.04 32.74
N ARG A 106 -4.29 11.09 33.64
CA ARG A 106 -4.86 9.79 33.27
C ARG A 106 -6.20 9.95 32.56
N ASN A 107 -7.08 10.82 33.06
CA ASN A 107 -8.39 11.08 32.45
C ASN A 107 -8.25 11.77 31.08
N GLU A 108 -7.30 12.69 30.93
CA GLU A 108 -6.99 13.34 29.65
C GLU A 108 -6.48 12.34 28.60
N VAL A 109 -5.57 11.43 29.00
CA VAL A 109 -5.09 10.34 28.13
C VAL A 109 -6.24 9.41 27.74
N ILE A 110 -7.16 9.09 28.65
CA ILE A 110 -8.35 8.30 28.34
C ILE A 110 -9.23 9.02 27.33
N LEU A 111 -9.49 10.32 27.51
CA LEU A 111 -10.26 11.12 26.54
C LEU A 111 -9.62 11.08 25.16
N TYR A 112 -8.32 11.35 25.05
CA TYR A 112 -7.57 11.31 23.79
C TYR A 112 -7.64 9.93 23.11
N ILE A 113 -7.52 8.84 23.86
CA ILE A 113 -7.65 7.48 23.32
C ILE A 113 -9.08 7.20 22.87
N THR A 114 -10.09 7.65 23.61
CA THR A 114 -11.50 7.46 23.25
C THR A 114 -11.91 8.28 22.04
N GLU A 115 -11.47 9.53 21.93
CA GLU A 115 -11.71 10.39 20.76
C GLU A 115 -11.01 9.82 19.52
N ASN A 116 -9.77 9.38 19.63
CA ASN A 116 -9.06 8.72 18.53
C ASN A 116 -9.66 7.37 18.15
N ARG A 117 -10.30 6.64 19.09
CA ARG A 117 -11.07 5.44 18.76
C ARG A 117 -12.40 5.78 18.09
N ALA A 118 -13.10 6.82 18.54
CA ALA A 118 -14.36 7.24 17.95
C ALA A 118 -14.17 7.77 16.52
N THR A 119 -13.12 8.55 16.25
CA THR A 119 -12.76 9.00 14.90
C THR A 119 -12.31 7.85 14.00
N LYS A 120 -11.59 6.85 14.55
CA LYS A 120 -11.14 5.66 13.80
C LYS A 120 -12.24 4.62 13.54
N VAL A 121 -13.31 4.60 14.33
CA VAL A 121 -14.48 3.73 14.11
C VAL A 121 -15.49 4.41 13.17
N ALA A 122 -15.64 5.74 13.24
CA ALA A 122 -16.49 6.50 12.32
C ALA A 122 -15.94 6.59 10.88
N SER A 123 -14.65 6.33 10.67
CA SER A 123 -14.01 6.25 9.34
C SER A 123 -13.95 4.83 8.76
N THR A 124 -14.86 3.93 9.14
CA THR A 124 -15.00 2.61 8.49
C THR A 124 -16.18 2.56 7.52
N SER A 125 -16.26 3.52 6.60
CA SER A 125 -16.86 3.26 5.28
C SER A 125 -16.49 4.37 4.30
N GLU A 126 -15.21 4.71 4.17
CA GLU A 126 -14.79 5.11 2.83
C GLU A 126 -15.07 3.92 1.89
N PRO A 127 -15.61 4.16 0.68
CA PRO A 127 -15.79 3.10 -0.30
C PRO A 127 -14.40 2.61 -0.70
N SER A 128 -13.89 1.62 0.04
CA SER A 128 -12.61 0.98 -0.30
C SER A 128 -12.73 0.47 -1.72
N ILE A 129 -11.94 1.05 -2.62
CA ILE A 129 -11.86 0.59 -4.00
C ILE A 129 -11.29 -0.83 -3.91
N LYS A 130 -12.15 -1.83 -4.10
CA LYS A 130 -11.75 -3.23 -4.13
C LYS A 130 -10.92 -3.47 -5.39
N VAL A 131 -9.63 -3.25 -5.30
CA VAL A 131 -8.67 -3.54 -6.35
C VAL A 131 -8.39 -5.04 -6.37
N ARG A 132 -8.30 -5.61 -7.57
CA ARG A 132 -7.93 -7.01 -7.78
C ARG A 132 -6.54 -7.27 -7.18
N HIS A 133 -6.39 -8.39 -6.48
CA HIS A 133 -5.10 -8.82 -5.96
C HIS A 133 -4.09 -9.06 -7.10
N PRO A 134 -2.79 -8.81 -6.88
CA PRO A 134 -1.77 -9.05 -7.89
C PRO A 134 -1.72 -10.52 -8.30
N ASP A 135 -1.35 -10.77 -9.55
CA ASP A 135 -1.03 -12.11 -10.01
C ASP A 135 0.34 -12.53 -9.45
N THR A 136 0.53 -13.83 -9.22
CA THR A 136 1.79 -14.36 -8.70
C THR A 136 2.93 -14.20 -9.71
N PHE A 137 4.07 -13.66 -9.27
CA PHE A 137 5.24 -13.48 -10.11
C PHE A 137 6.15 -14.70 -10.08
N SER A 138 6.36 -15.34 -11.24
CA SER A 138 7.17 -16.55 -11.38
C SER A 138 8.59 -16.31 -11.91
N GLY A 139 9.01 -15.05 -12.07
CA GLY A 139 10.35 -14.70 -12.58
C GLY A 139 10.45 -14.50 -14.08
N LYS A 140 9.33 -14.44 -14.81
CA LYS A 140 9.33 -14.10 -16.25
C LYS A 140 9.62 -12.60 -16.44
N PRO A 141 10.64 -12.21 -17.22
CA PRO A 141 11.00 -10.80 -17.41
C PRO A 141 9.85 -9.91 -17.90
N SER A 142 9.09 -10.40 -18.89
CA SER A 142 7.93 -9.71 -19.45
C SER A 142 6.79 -9.46 -18.45
N ALA A 143 6.72 -10.23 -17.35
CA ALA A 143 5.70 -10.09 -16.31
C ALA A 143 6.15 -9.19 -15.15
N CYS A 144 7.44 -8.87 -15.06
CA CYS A 144 8.02 -8.12 -13.94
C CYS A 144 7.43 -6.70 -13.83
N SER A 145 7.33 -5.99 -14.96
CA SER A 145 6.74 -4.64 -14.99
C SER A 145 5.26 -4.67 -14.56
N ASN A 146 4.48 -5.61 -15.10
CA ASN A 146 3.06 -5.75 -14.77
C ASN A 146 2.83 -6.04 -13.28
N PHE A 147 3.65 -6.92 -12.69
CA PHE A 147 3.61 -7.22 -11.25
C PHE A 147 3.77 -5.96 -10.39
N PHE A 148 4.77 -5.13 -10.67
CA PHE A 148 4.96 -3.89 -9.92
C PHE A 148 3.85 -2.85 -10.16
N SER A 149 3.28 -2.79 -11.36
CA SER A 149 2.12 -1.94 -11.63
C SER A 149 0.89 -2.37 -10.83
N GLN A 150 0.64 -3.69 -10.73
CA GLN A 150 -0.45 -4.24 -9.92
C GLN A 150 -0.24 -3.96 -8.42
N LEU A 151 0.99 -4.11 -7.92
CA LEU A 151 1.33 -3.74 -6.54
C LEU A 151 1.12 -2.25 -6.27
N ALA A 152 1.59 -1.37 -7.17
CA ALA A 152 1.40 0.06 -7.03
C ALA A 152 -0.09 0.44 -6.98
N LEU A 153 -0.93 -0.22 -7.78
CA LEU A 153 -2.38 -0.02 -7.76
C LEU A 153 -3.00 -0.41 -6.41
N VAL A 154 -2.60 -1.57 -5.86
CA VAL A 154 -3.09 -2.03 -4.55
C VAL A 154 -2.65 -1.11 -3.42
N PHE A 155 -1.40 -0.64 -3.45
CA PHE A 155 -0.89 0.28 -2.44
C PHE A 155 -1.57 1.65 -2.52
N ALA A 156 -1.84 2.14 -3.73
CA ALA A 156 -2.58 3.38 -3.93
C ALA A 156 -4.05 3.27 -3.47
N ALA A 157 -4.67 2.10 -3.62
CA ALA A 157 -6.06 1.86 -3.21
C ALA A 157 -6.23 1.52 -1.72
N SER A 158 -5.16 1.23 -0.99
CA SER A 158 -5.21 0.98 0.45
C SER A 158 -4.04 1.61 1.20
N PRO A 159 -3.92 2.95 1.23
CA PRO A 159 -2.82 3.64 1.91
C PRO A 159 -2.73 3.28 3.40
N ASP A 160 -3.88 3.11 4.06
CA ASP A 160 -3.97 2.83 5.51
C ASP A 160 -3.35 1.49 5.91
N LYS A 161 -3.42 0.49 5.03
CA LYS A 161 -2.87 -0.87 5.28
C LYS A 161 -1.39 -0.98 4.93
N PHE A 162 -0.90 -0.09 4.05
CA PHE A 162 0.45 -0.11 3.50
C PHE A 162 1.21 1.19 3.84
N ASN A 163 1.09 1.62 5.10
CA ASN A 163 1.74 2.84 5.60
C ASN A 163 3.25 2.70 5.82
N THR A 164 3.77 1.47 5.96
CA THR A 164 5.20 1.21 6.06
C THR A 164 5.73 0.48 4.83
N ASP A 165 6.95 0.81 4.43
CA ASP A 165 7.63 0.14 3.32
C ASP A 165 7.93 -1.33 3.63
N SER A 166 8.16 -1.67 4.90
CA SER A 166 8.28 -3.08 5.34
C SER A 166 7.01 -3.89 5.03
N SER A 167 5.82 -3.33 5.30
CA SER A 167 4.55 -4.00 4.99
C SER A 167 4.34 -4.17 3.47
N LYS A 168 4.74 -3.18 2.67
CA LYS A 168 4.69 -3.27 1.19
C LYS A 168 5.60 -4.38 0.67
N VAL A 169 6.82 -4.47 1.19
CA VAL A 169 7.80 -5.50 0.78
C VAL A 169 7.32 -6.88 1.18
N LEU A 170 6.86 -7.09 2.42
CA LEU A 170 6.32 -8.39 2.86
C LEU A 170 5.12 -8.84 2.03
N TYR A 171 4.21 -7.90 1.74
CA TYR A 171 3.10 -8.16 0.84
C TYR A 171 3.58 -8.54 -0.56
N ALA A 172 4.51 -7.79 -1.16
CA ALA A 172 5.07 -8.13 -2.46
C ALA A 172 5.74 -9.51 -2.47
N ILE A 173 6.49 -9.87 -1.42
CA ILE A 173 7.15 -11.18 -1.29
C ILE A 173 6.12 -12.32 -1.25
N SER A 174 4.96 -12.13 -0.60
CA SER A 174 3.90 -13.15 -0.55
C SER A 174 3.33 -13.54 -1.93
N TYR A 175 3.47 -12.68 -2.94
CA TYR A 175 3.04 -12.94 -4.32
C TYR A 175 4.21 -13.36 -5.23
N LEU A 176 5.42 -13.50 -4.70
CA LEU A 176 6.54 -14.13 -5.41
C LEU A 176 6.37 -15.65 -5.38
N SER A 177 6.69 -16.31 -6.48
CA SER A 177 6.60 -17.76 -6.62
C SER A 177 7.79 -18.31 -7.41
N GLY A 178 8.24 -19.51 -7.08
CA GLY A 178 9.38 -20.14 -7.77
C GLY A 178 10.70 -19.40 -7.53
N THR A 179 11.49 -19.21 -8.60
CA THR A 179 12.85 -18.67 -8.52
C THR A 179 12.95 -17.29 -7.82
N PRO A 180 12.07 -16.31 -8.07
CA PRO A 180 12.06 -15.06 -7.30
C PRO A 180 11.84 -15.22 -5.80
N PHE A 181 11.03 -16.19 -5.38
CA PHE A 181 10.81 -16.44 -3.96
C PHE A 181 12.07 -17.06 -3.32
N SER A 182 12.66 -18.07 -3.98
CA SER A 182 13.93 -18.68 -3.55
C SER A 182 15.08 -17.67 -3.47
N TYR A 183 15.07 -16.65 -4.34
CA TYR A 183 16.04 -15.55 -4.26
C TYR A 183 15.88 -14.69 -3.00
N MET A 184 14.64 -14.52 -2.52
CA MET A 184 14.34 -13.72 -1.32
C MET A 184 14.44 -14.51 -0.01
N GLU A 185 14.37 -15.84 -0.06
CA GLU A 185 14.47 -16.75 1.08
C GLU A 185 15.65 -16.48 2.04
N PRO A 186 16.91 -16.29 1.60
CA PRO A 186 18.02 -16.00 2.53
C PRO A 186 17.88 -14.67 3.26
N TYR A 187 17.15 -13.71 2.68
CA TYR A 187 16.82 -12.44 3.35
C TYR A 187 15.71 -12.63 4.37
N LEU A 188 14.71 -13.47 4.08
CA LEU A 188 13.64 -13.83 5.01
C LEU A 188 14.14 -14.60 6.23
N MET A 189 15.13 -15.48 6.07
CA MET A 189 15.76 -16.17 7.21
C MET A 189 16.40 -15.20 8.20
N LYS A 190 16.80 -14.01 7.73
CA LYS A 190 17.36 -12.91 8.54
C LYS A 190 16.30 -11.89 8.98
N ALA A 191 15.02 -12.11 8.70
CA ALA A 191 13.95 -11.17 9.03
C ALA A 191 13.62 -11.12 10.52
N ASN A 192 13.92 -12.19 11.27
CA ASN A 192 13.71 -12.27 12.72
C ASN A 192 14.85 -11.63 13.55
N LEU A 193 15.87 -11.06 12.89
CA LEU A 193 16.96 -10.36 13.56
C LEU A 193 16.51 -8.97 14.06
N PRO A 194 17.18 -8.41 15.09
CA PRO A 194 16.94 -7.05 15.52
C PRO A 194 17.01 -6.06 14.35
N GLU A 195 16.28 -4.96 14.43
CA GLU A 195 16.15 -4.00 13.31
C GLU A 195 17.49 -3.44 12.81
N SER A 196 18.50 -3.39 13.67
CA SER A 196 19.88 -3.01 13.35
C SER A 196 20.58 -3.97 12.37
N ASP A 197 20.25 -5.27 12.41
CA ASP A 197 20.89 -6.31 11.60
C ASP A 197 20.00 -6.80 10.44
N ARG A 198 18.77 -6.28 10.35
CA ARG A 198 17.80 -6.65 9.32
C ARG A 198 18.24 -6.13 7.96
N PRO A 199 18.24 -6.96 6.89
CA PRO A 199 18.59 -6.50 5.56
C PRO A 199 17.73 -5.32 5.08
N ALA A 200 18.38 -4.25 4.62
CA ALA A 200 17.70 -3.02 4.18
C ALA A 200 16.66 -3.26 3.06
N ILE A 201 16.83 -4.34 2.27
CA ILE A 201 15.87 -4.76 1.23
C ILE A 201 14.47 -5.08 1.80
N LEU A 202 14.36 -5.50 3.06
CA LEU A 202 13.08 -5.78 3.72
C LEU A 202 12.41 -4.53 4.30
N SER A 203 13.15 -3.43 4.43
CA SER A 203 12.69 -2.19 5.03
C SER A 203 12.47 -1.07 4.02
N ASN A 204 13.02 -1.20 2.82
CA ASN A 204 12.96 -0.19 1.76
C ASN A 204 12.34 -0.78 0.48
N TYR A 205 11.15 -0.29 0.12
CA TYR A 205 10.41 -0.80 -1.03
C TYR A 205 11.09 -0.48 -2.37
N ASN A 206 11.73 0.69 -2.50
CA ASN A 206 12.42 1.07 -3.73
C ASN A 206 13.64 0.17 -3.97
N LEU A 207 14.41 -0.11 -2.91
CA LEU A 207 15.54 -1.02 -3.00
C LEU A 207 15.09 -2.44 -3.37
N PHE A 208 13.99 -2.93 -2.81
CA PHE A 208 13.38 -4.19 -3.19
C PHE A 208 12.96 -4.20 -4.68
N LYS A 209 12.27 -3.15 -5.13
CA LYS A 209 11.84 -3.02 -6.52
C LYS A 209 13.03 -3.05 -7.48
N GLU A 210 14.08 -2.28 -7.20
CA GLU A 210 15.29 -2.24 -8.04
C GLU A 210 16.03 -3.58 -8.07
N THR A 211 16.19 -4.23 -6.91
CA THR A 211 16.90 -5.52 -6.82
C THR A 211 16.17 -6.63 -7.58
N ILE A 212 14.85 -6.74 -7.43
CA ILE A 212 14.04 -7.71 -8.18
C ILE A 212 13.99 -7.35 -9.68
N THR A 213 13.87 -6.07 -10.04
CA THR A 213 13.90 -5.65 -11.44
C THR A 213 15.27 -5.94 -12.08
N ARG A 214 16.37 -5.78 -11.35
CA ARG A 214 17.72 -6.12 -11.82
C ARG A 214 17.92 -7.63 -11.97
N ALA A 215 17.36 -8.43 -11.06
CA ALA A 215 17.53 -9.89 -11.07
C ALA A 215 16.61 -10.60 -12.06
N PHE A 216 15.37 -10.13 -12.22
CA PHE A 216 14.31 -10.82 -12.97
C PHE A 216 13.57 -9.96 -13.99
N GLY A 217 13.89 -8.67 -14.09
CA GLY A 217 13.30 -7.78 -15.10
C GLY A 217 14.01 -7.87 -16.45
N ASP A 218 13.49 -7.12 -17.41
CA ASP A 218 14.13 -6.97 -18.71
C ASP A 218 15.37 -6.07 -18.57
N PRO A 219 16.59 -6.53 -18.94
CA PRO A 219 17.81 -5.75 -18.76
C PRO A 219 17.81 -4.43 -19.55
N ASN A 220 17.27 -4.45 -20.77
CA ASN A 220 17.25 -3.30 -21.69
C ASN A 220 15.82 -3.02 -22.17
N PRO A 221 14.93 -2.49 -21.31
CA PRO A 221 13.53 -2.26 -21.67
C PRO A 221 13.39 -1.22 -22.79
N ILE A 222 14.25 -0.19 -22.79
CA ILE A 222 14.25 0.89 -23.79
C ILE A 222 14.71 0.35 -25.16
N GLU A 223 15.81 -0.39 -25.22
CA GLU A 223 16.31 -0.95 -26.50
C GLU A 223 15.35 -2.01 -27.08
N ASN A 224 14.75 -2.82 -26.20
CA ASN A 224 13.73 -3.78 -26.62
C ASN A 224 12.49 -3.06 -27.16
N ALA A 225 12.08 -1.95 -26.52
CA ALA A 225 10.99 -1.12 -27.02
C ALA A 225 11.35 -0.45 -28.36
N ASP A 226 12.57 0.08 -28.52
CA ASP A 226 13.08 0.66 -29.78
C ASP A 226 13.05 -0.36 -30.92
N ARG A 227 13.52 -1.59 -30.66
CA ARG A 227 13.45 -2.67 -31.64
C ARG A 227 12.01 -3.06 -31.95
N ALA A 228 11.16 -3.16 -30.93
CA ALA A 228 9.76 -3.52 -31.09
C ALA A 228 8.98 -2.46 -31.89
N ILE A 229 9.19 -1.16 -31.63
CA ILE A 229 8.47 -0.10 -32.35
C ILE A 229 8.88 -0.04 -33.82
N ARG A 230 10.17 -0.28 -34.11
CA ARG A 230 10.69 -0.37 -35.50
C ARG A 230 10.12 -1.55 -36.27
N GLN A 231 9.86 -2.66 -35.58
CA GLN A 231 9.28 -3.88 -36.17
C GLN A 231 7.75 -3.90 -36.14
N LEU A 232 7.10 -2.97 -35.43
CA LEU A 232 5.66 -2.93 -35.29
C LEU A 232 5.00 -2.67 -36.65
N ARG A 233 4.09 -3.56 -37.06
CA ARG A 233 3.29 -3.44 -38.29
C ARG A 233 1.82 -3.65 -37.95
N GLN A 234 0.94 -2.96 -38.68
CA GLN A 234 -0.49 -3.12 -38.56
C GLN A 234 -0.91 -4.49 -39.11
N THR A 235 -1.26 -5.42 -38.21
CA THR A 235 -1.78 -6.75 -38.57
C THR A 235 -3.30 -6.76 -38.65
N THR A 236 -3.97 -6.11 -37.69
CA THR A 236 -5.43 -6.06 -37.57
C THR A 236 -5.97 -4.64 -37.88
N SER A 237 -6.64 -3.98 -36.93
CA SER A 237 -7.15 -2.61 -37.06
C SER A 237 -6.06 -1.58 -36.77
N VAL A 238 -6.26 -0.36 -37.26
CA VAL A 238 -5.37 0.76 -36.93
C VAL A 238 -5.45 1.08 -35.44
N ALA A 239 -6.62 0.93 -34.81
CA ALA A 239 -6.77 1.16 -33.36
C ALA A 239 -5.89 0.23 -32.53
N ALA A 240 -5.87 -1.08 -32.84
CA ALA A 240 -5.03 -2.05 -32.13
C ALA A 240 -3.53 -1.81 -32.38
N TYR A 241 -3.17 -1.40 -33.60
CA TYR A 241 -1.81 -0.99 -33.92
C TYR A 241 -1.40 0.26 -33.13
N ALA A 242 -2.26 1.28 -33.08
CA ALA A 242 -2.01 2.53 -32.37
C ALA A 242 -1.88 2.33 -30.85
N THR A 243 -2.63 1.41 -30.24
CA THR A 243 -2.48 1.10 -28.81
C THR A 243 -1.12 0.51 -28.50
N GLU A 244 -0.62 -0.43 -29.31
CA GLU A 244 0.71 -0.99 -29.13
C GLU A 244 1.81 0.04 -29.43
N PHE A 245 1.63 0.85 -30.47
CA PHE A 245 2.56 1.92 -30.81
C PHE A 245 2.70 2.91 -29.66
N ARG A 246 1.59 3.39 -29.09
CA ARG A 246 1.60 4.29 -27.93
C ARG A 246 2.23 3.63 -26.69
N ARG A 247 1.91 2.36 -26.43
CA ARG A 247 2.52 1.62 -25.32
C ARG A 247 4.04 1.59 -25.43
N LEU A 248 4.58 1.40 -26.63
CA LEU A 248 6.03 1.41 -26.88
C LEU A 248 6.60 2.83 -26.86
N GLN A 249 5.89 3.82 -27.43
CA GLN A 249 6.27 5.23 -27.41
C GLN A 249 6.48 5.75 -25.97
N MET A 250 5.66 5.31 -25.00
CA MET A 250 5.82 5.72 -23.61
C MET A 250 7.12 5.22 -22.95
N LEU A 251 7.81 4.25 -23.55
CA LEU A 251 9.11 3.75 -23.07
C LEU A 251 10.29 4.38 -23.81
N ILE A 252 10.05 5.15 -24.88
CA ILE A 252 11.08 5.58 -25.82
C ILE A 252 11.05 7.11 -25.95
N ASP A 253 12.19 7.75 -25.76
CA ASP A 253 12.34 9.21 -25.83
C ASP A 253 12.60 9.71 -27.28
N TRP A 254 11.78 9.29 -28.24
CA TRP A 254 11.89 9.78 -29.62
C TRP A 254 11.16 11.11 -29.82
N ASN A 255 11.72 11.98 -30.66
CA ASN A 255 11.05 13.19 -31.14
C ASN A 255 9.87 12.86 -32.07
N GLN A 256 9.00 13.84 -32.34
CA GLN A 256 7.83 13.66 -33.20
C GLN A 256 8.14 13.18 -34.64
N PRO A 257 9.14 13.72 -35.37
CA PRO A 257 9.41 13.30 -36.75
C PRO A 257 9.74 11.81 -36.95
N PRO A 258 10.65 11.17 -36.15
CA PRO A 258 10.89 9.74 -36.27
C PRO A 258 9.68 8.89 -35.85
N LEU A 259 8.87 9.34 -34.89
CA LEU A 259 7.63 8.65 -34.51
C LEU A 259 6.61 8.66 -35.65
N ILE A 260 6.42 9.80 -36.31
CA ILE A 260 5.52 9.96 -37.46
C ILE A 260 5.95 9.05 -38.61
N SER A 261 7.24 9.11 -38.97
CA SER A 261 7.81 8.27 -40.02
C SER A 261 7.62 6.78 -39.72
N GLN A 262 7.91 6.36 -38.48
CA GLN A 262 7.76 4.97 -38.06
C GLN A 262 6.30 4.53 -38.05
N PHE A 263 5.38 5.36 -37.58
CA PHE A 263 3.95 5.08 -37.58
C PHE A 263 3.43 4.88 -39.01
N LEU A 264 3.75 5.80 -39.92
CA LEU A 264 3.38 5.70 -41.34
C LEU A 264 3.94 4.44 -42.01
N SER A 265 5.20 4.08 -41.71
CA SER A 265 5.84 2.88 -42.25
C SER A 265 5.17 1.57 -41.82
N GLY A 266 4.50 1.59 -40.66
CA GLY A 266 3.86 0.41 -40.08
C GLY A 266 2.41 0.21 -40.50
N LEU A 267 1.76 1.21 -41.10
CA LEU A 267 0.37 1.14 -41.54
C LEU A 267 0.20 0.26 -42.79
N LYS A 268 -1.00 -0.32 -42.95
CA LYS A 268 -1.39 -1.02 -44.18
C LYS A 268 -1.50 -0.02 -45.34
N TYR A 269 -1.20 -0.52 -46.55
CA TYR A 269 -1.17 0.27 -47.78
C TYR A 269 -2.45 1.09 -48.02
N ASN A 270 -3.63 0.50 -47.82
CA ASN A 270 -4.91 1.16 -48.02
C ASN A 270 -5.12 2.39 -47.13
N VAL A 271 -4.70 2.32 -45.86
CA VAL A 271 -4.78 3.45 -44.92
C VAL A 271 -3.70 4.48 -45.23
N SER A 272 -2.48 4.01 -45.48
CA SER A 272 -1.33 4.86 -45.84
C SER A 272 -1.59 5.69 -47.11
N GLN A 273 -2.20 5.10 -48.14
CA GLN A 273 -2.57 5.82 -49.37
C GLN A 273 -3.54 6.98 -49.09
N GLU A 274 -4.59 6.74 -48.32
CA GLU A 274 -5.57 7.80 -47.99
C GLU A 274 -5.00 8.88 -47.07
N LEU A 275 -3.99 8.54 -46.25
CA LEU A 275 -3.23 9.53 -45.48
C LEU A 275 -2.32 10.39 -46.37
N ASN A 276 -1.61 9.78 -47.32
CA ASN A 276 -0.70 10.49 -48.22
C ASN A 276 -1.41 11.46 -49.18
N ARG A 277 -2.73 11.32 -49.36
CA ARG A 277 -3.56 12.24 -50.16
C ARG A 277 -3.95 13.51 -49.41
N ARG A 278 -3.67 13.58 -48.11
CA ARG A 278 -3.96 14.73 -47.25
C ARG A 278 -2.71 15.57 -47.04
N GLU A 279 -2.89 16.73 -46.42
CA GLU A 279 -1.77 17.56 -46.00
C GLU A 279 -0.90 16.82 -44.97
N PRO A 280 0.43 17.05 -44.98
CA PRO A 280 1.33 16.47 -43.99
C PRO A 280 0.92 16.86 -42.57
N ILE A 281 0.80 15.87 -41.69
CA ILE A 281 0.46 16.05 -40.29
C ILE A 281 1.75 15.99 -39.47
N GLU A 282 2.04 17.05 -38.71
CA GLU A 282 3.27 17.19 -37.90
C GLU A 282 3.14 16.69 -36.46
N ASP A 283 1.92 16.30 -36.05
CA ASP A 283 1.61 15.78 -34.71
C ASP A 283 1.19 14.31 -34.76
N ILE A 284 1.84 13.47 -33.94
CA ILE A 284 1.56 12.02 -33.89
C ILE A 284 0.14 11.71 -33.43
N ASP A 285 -0.43 12.48 -32.51
CA ASP A 285 -1.77 12.19 -31.97
C ASP A 285 -2.86 12.52 -32.99
N THR A 286 -2.69 13.63 -33.71
CA THR A 286 -3.54 13.98 -34.86
C THR A 286 -3.40 12.94 -35.98
N LEU A 287 -2.19 12.44 -36.23
CA LEU A 287 -1.97 11.38 -37.23
C LEU A 287 -2.65 10.07 -36.84
N ILE A 288 -2.54 9.64 -35.59
CA ILE A 288 -3.19 8.42 -35.07
C ILE A 288 -4.71 8.54 -35.20
N SER A 289 -5.29 9.66 -34.77
CA SER A 289 -6.74 9.84 -34.81
C SER A 289 -7.30 9.86 -36.24
N THR A 290 -6.61 10.54 -37.17
CA THR A 290 -6.99 10.55 -38.59
C THR A 290 -6.85 9.17 -39.24
N ALA A 291 -5.80 8.42 -38.91
CA ALA A 291 -5.61 7.04 -39.40
C ALA A 291 -6.75 6.11 -38.92
N ILE A 292 -7.18 6.22 -37.66
CA ILE A 292 -8.31 5.46 -37.12
C ILE A 292 -9.62 5.82 -37.84
N GLN A 293 -9.86 7.11 -38.11
CA GLN A 293 -11.04 7.55 -38.86
C GLN A 293 -11.06 6.99 -40.28
N ILE A 294 -9.91 6.96 -40.96
CA ILE A 294 -9.76 6.37 -42.30
C ILE A 294 -10.04 4.87 -42.25
N ASP A 295 -9.46 4.15 -41.29
CA ASP A 295 -9.69 2.71 -41.12
C ASP A 295 -11.19 2.41 -40.91
N ASN A 296 -11.85 3.18 -40.05
CA ASN A 296 -13.29 3.06 -39.81
C ASN A 296 -14.13 3.33 -41.07
N ARG A 297 -13.76 4.34 -41.88
CA ARG A 297 -14.44 4.64 -43.15
C ARG A 297 -14.22 3.53 -44.19
N LEU A 298 -12.99 3.03 -44.32
CA LEU A 298 -12.66 1.93 -45.22
C LEU A 298 -13.34 0.61 -44.81
N PHE A 299 -13.48 0.37 -43.50
CA PHE A 299 -14.18 -0.80 -42.97
C PHE A 299 -15.70 -0.70 -43.13
N SER A 300 -16.28 0.48 -42.93
CA SER A 300 -17.72 0.74 -43.08
C SER A 300 -18.20 0.71 -44.53
N HIS A 301 -17.28 0.69 -45.50
CA HIS A 301 -17.61 0.63 -46.93
C HIS A 301 -16.91 -0.55 -47.64
N PRO A 302 -17.27 -1.82 -47.35
CA PRO A 302 -16.76 -2.97 -48.10
C PRO A 302 -17.22 -2.99 -49.58
N GLN A 303 -18.12 -2.07 -49.95
CA GLN A 303 -19.03 -2.17 -51.09
C GLN A 303 -18.59 -1.35 -52.32
N ARG A 304 -17.27 -1.28 -52.55
CA ARG A 304 -16.71 -0.84 -53.84
C ARG A 304 -15.57 -1.73 -54.36
N ARG A 305 -15.45 -2.96 -53.85
CA ARG A 305 -14.90 -4.04 -54.70
C ARG A 305 -15.98 -4.40 -55.70
N GLN A 306 -16.10 -3.59 -56.76
CA GLN A 306 -16.78 -4.09 -57.95
C GLN A 306 -16.08 -5.41 -58.33
N PRO A 307 -16.83 -6.48 -58.63
CA PRO A 307 -16.21 -7.63 -59.28
C PRO A 307 -15.46 -7.11 -60.51
N PRO A 308 -14.29 -7.66 -60.87
CA PRO A 308 -13.60 -7.24 -62.07
C PRO A 308 -14.58 -7.41 -63.23
N VAL A 309 -15.00 -6.29 -63.82
CA VAL A 309 -15.77 -6.31 -65.05
C VAL A 309 -14.80 -6.85 -66.09
N ASN A 310 -14.96 -8.12 -66.45
CA ASN A 310 -14.23 -8.73 -67.55
C ASN A 310 -14.38 -7.82 -68.78
N PRO A 311 -13.30 -7.26 -69.35
CA PRO A 311 -13.37 -6.58 -70.62
C PRO A 311 -13.31 -7.65 -71.71
N THR A 312 -14.37 -8.47 -71.83
CA THR A 312 -14.53 -9.34 -72.99
C THR A 312 -15.21 -8.55 -74.10
N ALA A 313 -14.35 -8.05 -74.99
CA ALA A 313 -14.54 -7.97 -76.43
C ALA A 313 -15.91 -7.50 -76.94
N THR A 314 -15.96 -6.25 -77.40
CA THR A 314 -16.75 -5.91 -78.59
C THR A 314 -15.88 -5.03 -79.48
N MET A 315 -15.44 -5.63 -80.59
CA MET A 315 -14.70 -4.96 -81.67
C MET A 315 -15.51 -3.77 -82.20
N PRO A 316 -14.86 -2.68 -82.63
CA PRO A 316 -15.54 -1.57 -83.27
C PRO A 316 -15.97 -1.96 -84.70
N PRO A 317 -17.20 -1.65 -85.16
CA PRO A 317 -17.54 -1.83 -86.56
C PRO A 317 -16.95 -0.67 -87.39
N LYS A 318 -16.32 -1.03 -88.51
CA LYS A 318 -15.82 -0.11 -89.54
C LYS A 318 -16.98 0.71 -90.14
N PRO A 319 -16.78 2.01 -90.47
CA PRO A 319 -17.78 2.79 -91.15
C PRO A 319 -17.76 2.51 -92.66
N THR A 320 -18.89 2.06 -93.22
CA THR A 320 -19.14 2.08 -94.67
C THR A 320 -20.34 2.97 -94.98
N ALA A 321 -20.17 3.77 -96.02
CA ALA A 321 -20.98 4.92 -96.39
C ALA A 321 -22.43 4.59 -96.80
N TYR A 322 -23.29 5.49 -96.34
CA TYR A 322 -24.59 5.93 -96.83
C TYR A 322 -24.90 5.70 -98.32
N ASN A 323 -26.04 5.08 -98.65
CA ASN A 323 -27.16 5.72 -99.39
C ASN A 323 -28.37 4.75 -99.57
N PRO A 324 -29.57 5.23 -99.99
CA PRO A 324 -30.83 4.92 -99.30
C PRO A 324 -31.81 4.18 -100.22
N PHE A 325 -32.90 3.64 -99.68
CA PHE A 325 -34.24 3.51 -100.30
C PHE A 325 -35.03 2.44 -99.52
N ALA A 326 -35.98 2.90 -98.72
CA ALA A 326 -37.37 2.40 -98.67
C ALA A 326 -38.05 2.84 -97.36
N SER A 327 -39.21 3.44 -97.52
CA SER A 327 -40.08 4.07 -96.50
C SER A 327 -41.04 3.07 -95.82
N PRO A 328 -41.78 3.49 -94.77
CA PRO A 328 -42.07 2.68 -93.57
C PRO A 328 -43.55 2.27 -93.43
N VAL A 329 -43.86 1.39 -92.45
CA VAL A 329 -45.21 1.32 -91.85
C VAL A 329 -45.13 1.08 -90.33
N SER A 330 -45.56 2.13 -89.61
CA SER A 330 -46.34 2.25 -88.38
C SER A 330 -46.10 1.40 -87.13
N ALA A 331 -45.84 2.14 -86.04
CA ALA A 331 -46.00 1.79 -84.62
C ALA A 331 -47.51 1.64 -84.22
N PRO A 332 -47.84 1.27 -82.96
CA PRO A 332 -47.68 2.21 -81.84
C PRO A 332 -47.11 1.60 -80.55
N SER A 333 -46.36 2.43 -79.86
CA SER A 333 -46.06 2.38 -78.43
C SER A 333 -47.29 2.86 -77.64
N THR A 334 -47.57 2.30 -76.46
CA THR A 334 -48.09 3.10 -75.34
C THR A 334 -47.90 2.40 -74.00
N THR A 335 -47.48 3.24 -73.05
CA THR A 335 -47.26 3.07 -71.61
C THR A 335 -48.60 3.01 -70.84
N PRO A 336 -48.64 3.40 -69.55
CA PRO A 336 -48.53 2.69 -68.26
C PRO A 336 -49.96 2.62 -67.62
N PRO A 337 -50.29 2.80 -66.31
CA PRO A 337 -49.57 2.86 -65.03
C PRO A 337 -50.29 2.12 -63.86
N ALA A 338 -49.82 2.41 -62.63
CA ALA A 338 -50.61 2.74 -61.43
C ALA A 338 -50.64 1.73 -60.27
N ASN A 339 -49.98 2.16 -59.19
CA ASN A 339 -50.34 2.10 -57.76
C ASN A 339 -51.43 1.12 -57.30
N SER A 340 -51.08 0.31 -56.30
CA SER A 340 -51.95 0.11 -55.13
C SER A 340 -51.17 -0.46 -53.94
N ASP A 341 -51.36 0.19 -52.79
CA ASP A 341 -50.96 -0.22 -51.44
C ASP A 341 -51.45 -1.64 -51.05
N GLY A 342 -50.61 -2.35 -50.29
CA GLY A 342 -51.01 -3.54 -49.51
C GLY A 342 -49.90 -4.59 -49.35
N PRO A 343 -49.64 -5.12 -48.14
CA PRO A 343 -48.53 -6.04 -47.90
C PRO A 343 -48.88 -7.44 -48.41
N GLN A 344 -48.14 -7.92 -49.41
CA GLN A 344 -48.22 -9.31 -49.86
C GLN A 344 -47.26 -10.18 -49.02
N PRO A 345 -47.68 -11.38 -48.57
CA PRO A 345 -46.88 -12.26 -47.74
C PRO A 345 -45.66 -12.76 -48.52
N MET A 346 -44.46 -12.66 -47.93
CA MET A 346 -43.25 -13.25 -48.51
C MET A 346 -43.39 -14.77 -48.54
N ASP A 347 -43.46 -15.32 -49.75
CA ASP A 347 -43.35 -16.74 -50.02
C ASP A 347 -41.90 -17.20 -49.71
N LEU A 348 -41.75 -17.87 -48.57
CA LEU A 348 -40.48 -18.28 -47.95
C LEU A 348 -39.91 -19.59 -48.53
N SER A 349 -40.15 -19.87 -49.81
CA SER A 349 -39.89 -21.21 -50.38
C SER A 349 -38.73 -21.28 -51.37
N THR A 350 -37.87 -20.27 -51.49
CA THR A 350 -36.68 -20.33 -52.38
C THR A 350 -35.36 -19.83 -51.77
N ALA A 351 -35.35 -19.49 -50.47
CA ALA A 351 -34.13 -19.12 -49.75
C ALA A 351 -33.58 -20.28 -48.90
N SER A 352 -33.15 -21.37 -49.54
CA SER A 352 -32.44 -22.49 -48.88
C SER A 352 -31.09 -22.80 -49.51
N SER A 353 -30.34 -21.77 -49.88
CA SER A 353 -28.91 -21.91 -50.22
C SER A 353 -28.07 -20.84 -49.53
N THR A 354 -28.19 -20.78 -48.20
CA THR A 354 -27.34 -19.91 -47.37
C THR A 354 -26.31 -20.77 -46.63
N ARG A 355 -25.08 -20.75 -47.18
CA ARG A 355 -23.78 -20.99 -46.54
C ARG A 355 -23.76 -21.93 -45.31
N ARG A 356 -23.39 -23.18 -45.53
CA ARG A 356 -23.11 -24.15 -44.46
C ARG A 356 -21.83 -23.76 -43.69
N PRO A 357 -21.81 -23.88 -42.35
CA PRO A 357 -20.59 -23.73 -41.58
C PRO A 357 -19.53 -24.78 -41.97
N PRO A 358 -18.22 -24.45 -41.89
CA PRO A 358 -17.15 -25.40 -42.20
C PRO A 358 -17.21 -26.61 -41.25
N LEU A 359 -17.00 -27.82 -41.79
CA LEU A 359 -17.02 -29.05 -40.99
C LEU A 359 -15.92 -29.02 -39.94
N THR A 360 -16.23 -29.48 -38.72
CA THR A 360 -15.22 -29.72 -37.69
C THR A 360 -14.32 -30.91 -38.08
N PRO A 361 -13.07 -30.98 -37.58
CA PRO A 361 -12.17 -32.10 -37.85
C PRO A 361 -12.76 -33.47 -37.50
N ALA A 362 -13.50 -33.56 -36.38
CA ALA A 362 -14.17 -34.78 -35.95
C ALA A 362 -15.30 -35.21 -36.91
N GLN A 363 -16.11 -34.26 -37.38
CA GLN A 363 -17.17 -34.54 -38.37
C GLN A 363 -16.59 -34.94 -39.73
N ARG A 364 -15.43 -34.38 -40.09
CA ARG A 364 -14.71 -34.75 -41.31
C ARG A 364 -14.20 -36.19 -41.25
N ALA A 365 -13.58 -36.59 -40.13
CA ALA A 365 -13.10 -37.96 -39.93
C ALA A 365 -14.25 -38.97 -40.00
N TYR A 366 -15.35 -38.71 -39.29
CA TYR A 366 -16.53 -39.58 -39.31
C TYR A 366 -17.14 -39.74 -40.71
N ARG A 367 -17.21 -38.67 -41.51
CA ARG A 367 -17.73 -38.75 -42.89
C ARG A 367 -16.80 -39.49 -43.83
N ILE A 368 -15.49 -39.44 -43.61
CA ILE A 368 -14.51 -40.23 -44.37
C ILE A 368 -14.65 -41.72 -44.01
N GLU A 369 -14.76 -42.03 -42.72
CA GLU A 369 -14.87 -43.40 -42.22
C GLU A 369 -16.17 -44.09 -42.67
N ASN A 370 -17.26 -43.34 -42.81
CA ASN A 370 -18.57 -43.85 -43.21
C ASN A 370 -18.90 -43.62 -44.70
N ASN A 371 -17.91 -43.24 -45.52
CA ASN A 371 -18.09 -42.97 -46.97
C ASN A 371 -19.21 -41.97 -47.30
N LEU A 372 -19.39 -40.94 -46.46
CA LEU A 372 -20.40 -39.91 -46.63
C LEU A 372 -19.83 -38.68 -47.37
N CYS A 373 -20.67 -38.02 -48.16
CA CYS A 373 -20.34 -36.80 -48.87
C CYS A 373 -19.86 -35.71 -47.90
N LEU A 374 -18.63 -35.23 -48.10
CA LEU A 374 -18.05 -34.16 -47.27
C LEU A 374 -18.83 -32.83 -47.36
N TYR A 375 -19.62 -32.63 -48.43
CA TYR A 375 -20.39 -31.40 -48.63
C TYR A 375 -21.82 -31.51 -48.07
N CYS A 376 -22.58 -32.54 -48.47
CA CYS A 376 -23.99 -32.66 -48.10
C CYS A 376 -24.28 -33.65 -46.96
N GLY A 377 -23.36 -34.58 -46.66
CA GLY A 377 -23.53 -35.67 -45.69
C GLY A 377 -24.28 -36.90 -46.24
N GLY A 378 -24.60 -36.95 -47.53
CA GLY A 378 -25.28 -38.09 -48.16
C GLY A 378 -24.35 -39.27 -48.44
N ASN A 379 -24.90 -40.47 -48.46
CA ASN A 379 -24.24 -41.78 -48.52
C ASN A 379 -23.99 -42.30 -49.95
N ASP A 380 -24.57 -41.65 -50.95
CA ASP A 380 -24.57 -42.12 -52.35
C ASP A 380 -23.52 -41.45 -53.25
N HIS A 381 -22.74 -40.50 -52.74
CA HIS A 381 -21.76 -39.79 -53.56
C HIS A 381 -20.69 -39.09 -52.72
N PHE A 382 -19.53 -38.87 -53.33
CA PHE A 382 -18.48 -38.03 -52.75
C PHE A 382 -18.64 -36.56 -53.15
N ASN A 383 -17.96 -35.66 -52.43
CA ASN A 383 -18.03 -34.19 -52.58
C ASN A 383 -17.93 -33.69 -54.04
N ILE A 384 -17.17 -34.41 -54.87
CA ILE A 384 -16.95 -34.07 -56.28
C ILE A 384 -18.26 -34.16 -57.09
N ASN A 385 -19.12 -35.14 -56.78
CA ASN A 385 -20.37 -35.40 -57.50
C ASN A 385 -21.61 -34.94 -56.71
N CYS A 386 -21.46 -33.96 -55.83
CA CYS A 386 -22.57 -33.52 -54.99
C CYS A 386 -23.56 -32.62 -55.75
N PRO A 387 -24.84 -33.02 -55.89
CA PRO A 387 -25.84 -32.22 -56.59
C PRO A 387 -26.18 -30.92 -55.87
N LYS A 388 -25.88 -30.83 -54.56
CA LYS A 388 -26.10 -29.61 -53.74
C LYS A 388 -24.95 -28.59 -53.85
N LYS A 389 -23.87 -28.90 -54.60
CA LYS A 389 -22.71 -28.03 -54.79
C LYS A 389 -22.83 -27.14 -56.04
N ARG A 390 -23.85 -27.35 -56.88
CA ARG A 390 -24.12 -26.56 -58.08
C ARG A 390 -24.89 -25.28 -57.78
#